data_AF-A0A7S4JGZ3-F1
#
_entry.id   AF-A0A7S4JGZ3-F1
#
_cell.length_a   1.000
_cell.length_b   1.000
_cell.length_c   1.000
_cell.angle_alpha   90.00
_cell.angle_beta   90.00
_cell.angle_gamma   90.00
#
_symmetry.space_group_name_H-M   'P 1'
#
loop_
_entity.id
_entity.type
_entity.pdbx_description
1 polymer ?
#
loop_
_entity_poly.entity_id
_entity_poly.type
_entity_poly.pdbx_seq_one_letter_code
_entity_poly.pdbx_strand_id
1 'polypeptide(L)'
;MVEKKVAIRNLRQINPGVAVRILGKTSPMILPMSTRRTSGLAAALAVPLMLLALISVISSPQTPGSGSPRAMDGRSPPSPPSRLGDAAEERRRRLAGDGNGDPSSDRAFASPGPIGRTLAKALGWDDDDPLRALFVVTTLSEYEKGTRGTTRGADRLSDVVIPVLKDSVESMVRRGWDVDVFLVLGYEELRPERRAIVEGALPEGVGLEVWEDAMPLYYKKKGRQREPRPDQRAETASHGLSRQHRYVVRDKLDAYDLFLCFEDDMRVTADHAVNFLELSAGLEALKYRAESAPDGLVHVEGESIRPRSSRGKPADGAPVGNDVVDDPLSAEYLGRVLPGFLRVEVLDAKGGDGASHPLLRDNKIDRPKYSSEVPVDRSVSRSIDPDVCCGEDPPGRGKMAPNPDSSAPVIWETNVGAMGVRKYPHPVGWAGALPVQDSADVGSYWSGEGGVLGDMSRPRRLDATLGQQAGWMATRSQVEYFHRTACPGGFLPPFEEDDPHWRGDSLQRYAVEHWSGGFQLFGECRLNRIMSLDSERFSRHLLYHTANNKQRTKGEDFFVRAGDLLGQLHTVKDRAAQSIQA
;
A
#
# COMPACT_ATOMS: atom_id res chain seq x y z
N MET A 1 -16.90 -25.09 54.45
CA MET A 1 -17.60 -24.79 53.18
C MET A 1 -16.72 -25.31 52.07
N VAL A 2 -17.25 -26.22 51.27
CA VAL A 2 -16.53 -27.30 50.59
C VAL A 2 -16.44 -27.02 49.09
N GLU A 3 -15.25 -27.18 48.51
CA GLU A 3 -14.98 -27.25 47.07
C GLU A 3 -15.90 -28.27 46.37
N LYS A 4 -16.24 -28.04 45.09
CA LYS A 4 -16.42 -29.17 44.16
C LYS A 4 -16.31 -28.80 42.68
N LYS A 5 -15.32 -29.41 42.04
CA LYS A 5 -15.25 -29.81 40.63
C LYS A 5 -16.39 -30.77 40.28
N VAL A 6 -16.97 -30.67 39.07
CA VAL A 6 -17.54 -31.76 38.23
C VAL A 6 -17.56 -31.21 36.79
N ALA A 7 -16.75 -31.67 35.82
CA ALA A 7 -16.69 -32.96 35.13
C ALA A 7 -17.79 -33.19 34.07
N ILE A 8 -17.31 -33.34 32.84
CA ILE A 8 -17.96 -33.75 31.59
C ILE A 8 -18.62 -35.13 31.74
N ARG A 9 -19.89 -35.27 31.30
CA ARG A 9 -20.35 -36.43 30.51
C ARG A 9 -21.80 -36.34 30.00
N ASN A 10 -21.95 -36.81 28.76
CA ASN A 10 -23.08 -37.46 28.11
C ASN A 10 -24.18 -36.60 27.44
N LEU A 11 -24.20 -36.68 26.11
CA LEU A 11 -25.37 -37.18 25.38
C LEU A 11 -24.93 -38.15 24.27
N ARG A 12 -25.75 -39.19 24.12
CA ARG A 12 -25.53 -40.43 23.37
C ARG A 12 -26.15 -40.39 21.97
N GLN A 13 -25.55 -41.19 21.08
CA GLN A 13 -26.16 -42.08 20.08
C GLN A 13 -27.06 -41.50 18.98
N ILE A 14 -26.58 -41.59 17.73
CA ILE A 14 -27.42 -41.85 16.55
C ILE A 14 -26.73 -42.95 15.69
N ASN A 15 -27.56 -43.87 15.20
CA ASN A 15 -27.28 -45.14 14.50
C ASN A 15 -26.47 -45.03 13.19
N PRO A 16 -25.73 -46.09 12.82
CA PRO A 16 -25.21 -46.28 11.46
C PRO A 16 -26.17 -47.16 10.63
N GLY A 17 -26.38 -46.78 9.37
CA GLY A 17 -26.83 -47.73 8.34
C GLY A 17 -27.87 -47.21 7.37
N VAL A 18 -27.42 -46.65 6.24
CA VAL A 18 -27.99 -46.97 4.92
C VAL A 18 -26.85 -46.92 3.91
N ALA A 19 -26.60 -48.08 3.28
CA ALA A 19 -25.74 -48.24 2.13
C ALA A 19 -26.47 -47.79 0.87
N VAL A 20 -25.84 -46.95 0.05
CA VAL A 20 -26.28 -46.71 -1.34
C VAL A 20 -25.15 -47.12 -2.28
N ARG A 21 -25.42 -48.20 -3.03
CA ARG A 21 -24.71 -48.63 -4.22
C ARG A 21 -24.88 -47.57 -5.31
N ILE A 22 -23.78 -47.11 -5.92
CA ILE A 22 -23.78 -46.62 -7.29
C ILE A 22 -22.70 -47.38 -8.07
N LEU A 23 -23.15 -48.06 -9.13
CA LEU A 23 -22.38 -48.83 -10.09
C LEU A 23 -22.06 -47.98 -11.33
N GLY A 24 -20.85 -48.18 -11.88
CA GLY A 24 -20.48 -47.94 -13.28
C GLY A 24 -20.09 -46.49 -13.61
N LYS A 25 -19.08 -46.21 -14.43
CA LYS A 25 -18.45 -46.99 -15.51
C LYS A 25 -16.97 -46.63 -15.69
N THR A 26 -16.20 -47.63 -16.07
CA THR A 26 -14.84 -47.60 -16.61
C THR A 26 -14.79 -47.06 -18.04
N SER A 27 -13.74 -46.30 -18.39
CA SER A 27 -12.85 -46.61 -19.53
C SER A 27 -11.62 -45.70 -19.58
N PRO A 28 -10.49 -46.18 -20.16
CA PRO A 28 -9.16 -45.59 -19.98
C PRO A 28 -8.73 -44.73 -21.18
N MET A 29 -7.78 -43.82 -20.98
CA MET A 29 -7.00 -43.28 -22.08
C MET A 29 -5.51 -43.25 -21.71
N ILE A 30 -4.77 -44.06 -22.46
CA ILE A 30 -3.32 -44.21 -22.53
C ILE A 30 -2.80 -43.11 -23.47
N LEU A 31 -1.70 -42.44 -23.13
CA LEU A 31 -0.53 -42.20 -24.00
C LEU A 31 0.61 -41.51 -23.18
N PRO A 32 1.88 -41.76 -23.52
CA PRO A 32 3.02 -41.60 -22.61
C PRO A 32 3.72 -40.25 -22.74
N MET A 33 4.22 -39.71 -21.62
CA MET A 33 5.23 -38.66 -21.63
C MET A 33 6.63 -39.26 -21.79
N SER A 34 7.31 -38.74 -22.81
CA SER A 34 8.70 -39.01 -23.17
C SER A 34 9.67 -38.57 -22.06
N THR A 35 10.57 -39.49 -21.73
CA THR A 35 11.75 -39.28 -20.90
C THR A 35 12.84 -38.55 -21.70
N ARG A 36 13.31 -37.39 -21.20
CA ARG A 36 14.60 -36.82 -21.63
C ARG A 36 15.55 -36.70 -20.43
N ARG A 37 16.46 -37.68 -20.44
CA ARG A 37 17.88 -37.70 -20.05
C ARG A 37 18.40 -36.54 -19.19
N THR A 38 18.75 -36.93 -17.96
CA THR A 38 19.83 -36.38 -17.16
C THR A 38 21.20 -36.89 -17.63
N SER A 39 22.13 -35.96 -17.86
CA SER A 39 23.58 -36.11 -17.73
C SER A 39 24.05 -34.72 -17.28
N GLY A 40 24.66 -34.49 -16.12
CA GLY A 40 25.67 -35.29 -15.45
C GLY A 40 27.04 -34.75 -15.85
N LEU A 41 27.58 -33.77 -15.12
CA LEU A 41 29.02 -33.58 -14.98
C LEU A 41 29.34 -32.65 -13.80
N ALA A 42 30.19 -33.19 -12.93
CA ALA A 42 30.73 -32.59 -11.72
C ALA A 42 32.13 -32.02 -12.01
N ALA A 43 32.49 -30.94 -11.32
CA ALA A 43 33.85 -30.54 -10.95
C ALA A 43 33.69 -29.45 -9.87
N ALA A 44 33.89 -29.71 -8.58
CA ALA A 44 35.14 -29.99 -7.86
C ALA A 44 36.14 -28.81 -7.85
N LEU A 45 36.27 -28.22 -6.65
CA LEU A 45 37.47 -27.65 -6.03
C LEU A 45 38.09 -26.37 -6.62
N ALA A 46 38.13 -25.29 -5.82
CA ALA A 46 39.30 -24.96 -4.99
C ALA A 46 39.17 -23.55 -4.37
N VAL A 47 39.35 -23.49 -3.06
CA VAL A 47 39.64 -22.28 -2.27
C VAL A 47 41.14 -21.98 -2.37
N PRO A 48 41.54 -20.70 -2.29
CA PRO A 48 42.63 -20.40 -1.35
C PRO A 48 42.34 -19.19 -0.46
N LEU A 49 42.60 -19.41 0.84
CA LEU A 49 42.95 -18.41 1.84
C LEU A 49 44.33 -17.82 1.54
N MET A 50 44.50 -16.51 1.76
CA MET A 50 45.71 -15.80 2.27
C MET A 50 45.47 -14.29 2.10
N LEU A 51 46.04 -13.35 2.86
CA LEU A 51 46.49 -13.20 4.24
C LEU A 51 46.79 -11.68 4.38
N LEU A 52 46.42 -11.09 5.51
CA LEU A 52 46.88 -9.82 6.14
C LEU A 52 47.96 -8.91 5.48
N ALA A 53 47.68 -7.60 5.47
CA ALA A 53 48.58 -6.50 5.91
C ALA A 53 47.76 -5.18 6.05
N LEU A 54 47.50 -4.59 7.23
CA LEU A 54 48.32 -3.78 8.16
C LEU A 54 48.69 -2.34 7.68
N ILE A 55 47.96 -1.37 8.25
CA ILE A 55 48.33 -0.02 8.75
C ILE A 55 48.94 1.02 7.78
N SER A 56 48.28 2.18 7.68
CA SER A 56 48.93 3.50 7.85
C SER A 56 47.93 4.55 8.33
N VAL A 57 48.14 4.98 9.57
CA VAL A 57 47.56 6.15 10.22
C VAL A 57 48.37 7.38 9.76
N ILE A 58 47.71 8.39 9.20
CA ILE A 58 48.27 9.75 9.14
C ILE A 58 47.20 10.71 9.66
N SER A 59 47.42 11.15 10.88
CA SER A 59 46.77 12.30 11.50
C SER A 59 47.43 13.58 10.96
N SER A 60 46.64 14.61 10.68
CA SER A 60 47.13 15.99 10.62
C SER A 60 46.07 16.95 11.15
N PRO A 61 46.42 17.84 12.11
CA PRO A 61 45.50 18.78 12.74
C PRO A 61 45.64 20.19 12.14
N GLN A 62 44.54 20.89 11.85
CA GLN A 62 44.51 22.34 11.66
C GLN A 62 43.15 22.89 12.14
N THR A 63 43.12 23.43 13.37
CA THR A 63 43.02 24.86 13.75
C THR A 63 41.62 25.48 13.70
N PRO A 64 41.09 26.00 14.83
CA PRO A 64 39.82 26.70 14.88
C PRO A 64 40.00 28.19 14.53
N GLY A 65 39.36 28.63 13.44
CA GLY A 65 39.26 30.03 13.06
C GLY A 65 38.09 30.70 13.78
N SER A 66 38.42 31.62 14.69
CA SER A 66 37.52 32.53 15.37
C SER A 66 36.92 33.55 14.40
N GLY A 67 35.60 33.53 14.21
CA GLY A 67 34.84 34.58 13.52
C GLY A 67 33.88 35.27 14.49
N SER A 68 34.11 36.55 14.71
CA SER A 68 33.30 37.45 15.56
C SER A 68 31.88 37.67 15.01
N PRO A 69 30.86 37.88 15.86
CA PRO A 69 29.48 38.06 15.42
C PRO A 69 29.23 39.47 14.86
N ARG A 70 28.56 39.53 13.71
CA ARG A 70 28.00 40.76 13.13
C ARG A 70 26.70 41.11 13.85
N ALA A 71 26.56 42.38 14.19
CA ALA A 71 25.41 43.00 14.84
C ALA A 71 24.10 42.74 14.08
N MET A 72 23.04 42.44 14.82
CA MET A 72 21.67 42.36 14.33
C MET A 72 21.08 43.77 14.21
N ASP A 73 20.62 44.11 13.01
CA ASP A 73 19.72 45.22 12.78
C ASP A 73 18.31 44.86 13.25
N GLY A 74 17.70 45.79 13.98
CA GLY A 74 16.34 45.67 14.53
C GLY A 74 15.29 45.54 13.43
N ARG A 75 14.54 44.44 13.45
CA ARG A 75 13.22 44.33 12.82
C ARG A 75 12.19 44.12 13.92
N SER A 76 11.12 44.92 13.84
CA SER A 76 9.93 44.85 14.69
C SER A 76 9.35 43.43 14.73
N PRO A 77 8.75 43.01 15.86
CA PRO A 77 8.14 41.69 15.96
C PRO A 77 6.95 41.58 15.00
N PRO A 78 6.78 40.43 14.32
CA PRO A 78 5.59 40.18 13.54
C PRO A 78 4.37 40.07 14.47
N SER A 79 3.26 40.66 14.03
CA SER A 79 1.95 40.51 14.66
C SER A 79 1.59 39.03 14.83
N PRO A 80 0.86 38.65 15.90
CA PRO A 80 0.46 37.28 16.12
C PRO A 80 -0.41 36.78 14.95
N PRO A 81 -0.27 35.51 14.53
CA PRO A 81 -1.02 34.96 13.42
C PRO A 81 -2.51 34.98 13.76
N SER A 82 -3.29 35.62 12.88
CA SER A 82 -4.74 35.49 12.81
C SER A 82 -5.12 34.02 12.64
N ARG A 83 -6.25 33.65 13.23
CA ARG A 83 -6.84 32.31 13.35
C ARG A 83 -6.54 31.40 12.14
N LEU A 84 -5.91 30.25 12.41
CA LEU A 84 -5.60 29.14 11.49
C LEU A 84 -6.83 28.51 10.77
N GLY A 85 -8.05 28.96 11.05
CA GLY A 85 -9.27 28.48 10.38
C GLY A 85 -9.41 28.98 8.95
N ASP A 86 -9.07 30.24 8.68
CA ASP A 86 -9.38 30.89 7.41
C ASP A 86 -8.52 30.35 6.25
N ALA A 87 -7.28 29.96 6.53
CA ALA A 87 -6.37 29.39 5.53
C ALA A 87 -6.74 27.95 5.12
N ALA A 88 -7.30 27.16 6.04
CA ALA A 88 -7.78 25.82 5.74
C ALA A 88 -9.09 25.86 4.94
N GLU A 89 -9.94 26.85 5.20
CA GLU A 89 -11.16 27.08 4.44
C GLU A 89 -10.87 27.65 3.03
N GLU A 90 -9.91 28.55 2.90
CA GLU A 90 -9.51 29.07 1.58
C GLU A 90 -8.78 28.02 0.73
N ARG A 91 -7.98 27.14 1.35
CA ARG A 91 -7.39 25.99 0.66
C ARG A 91 -8.46 24.95 0.28
N ARG A 92 -9.54 24.82 1.06
CA ARG A 92 -10.75 24.05 0.70
C ARG A 92 -11.46 24.65 -0.53
N ARG A 93 -11.61 25.98 -0.61
CA ARG A 93 -12.25 26.67 -1.75
C ARG A 93 -11.46 26.52 -3.05
N ARG A 94 -10.13 26.43 -3.00
CA ARG A 94 -9.29 26.24 -4.22
C ARG A 94 -9.35 24.82 -4.77
N LEU A 95 -9.66 23.81 -3.94
CA LEU A 95 -9.81 22.42 -4.39
C LEU A 95 -11.16 22.15 -5.09
N ALA A 96 -12.09 23.11 -5.09
CA ALA A 96 -13.42 22.99 -5.70
C ALA A 96 -13.50 23.53 -7.14
N GLY A 97 -12.39 24.01 -7.72
CA GLY A 97 -12.41 24.71 -9.00
C GLY A 97 -12.98 26.13 -8.85
N ASP A 98 -12.27 27.10 -9.42
CA ASP A 98 -12.65 28.51 -9.33
C ASP A 98 -14.02 28.77 -9.97
N GLY A 99 -14.98 29.20 -9.14
CA GLY A 99 -16.13 29.99 -9.58
C GLY A 99 -17.49 29.53 -9.07
N ASN A 100 -17.97 30.15 -7.99
CA ASN A 100 -19.39 30.21 -7.60
C ASN A 100 -20.17 28.88 -7.50
N GLY A 101 -19.49 27.73 -7.37
CA GLY A 101 -20.15 26.47 -7.05
C GLY A 101 -20.90 26.60 -5.73
N ASP A 102 -22.23 26.42 -5.78
CA ASP A 102 -23.06 26.34 -4.58
C ASP A 102 -22.51 25.19 -3.71
N PRO A 103 -22.16 25.41 -2.42
CA PRO A 103 -21.70 24.33 -1.54
C PRO A 103 -22.71 23.17 -1.43
N SER A 104 -23.95 23.34 -1.88
CA SER A 104 -24.90 22.25 -2.08
C SER A 104 -24.51 21.25 -3.19
N SER A 105 -23.79 21.67 -4.23
CA SER A 105 -23.32 20.77 -5.30
C SER A 105 -22.23 19.82 -4.84
N ASP A 106 -21.43 20.21 -3.85
CA ASP A 106 -20.38 19.35 -3.29
C ASP A 106 -20.98 18.21 -2.46
N ARG A 107 -22.13 18.45 -1.80
CA ARG A 107 -22.89 17.39 -1.12
C ARG A 107 -23.48 16.37 -2.07
N ALA A 108 -23.67 16.70 -3.35
CA ALA A 108 -24.18 15.75 -4.35
C ALA A 108 -23.20 14.59 -4.62
N PHE A 109 -21.93 14.71 -4.19
CA PHE A 109 -20.94 13.64 -4.28
C PHE A 109 -21.00 12.63 -3.12
N ALA A 110 -21.71 12.90 -2.02
CA ALA A 110 -21.93 11.88 -1.00
C ALA A 110 -22.83 10.78 -1.57
N SER A 111 -22.21 9.66 -1.97
CA SER A 111 -22.91 8.40 -2.24
C SER A 111 -23.86 8.10 -1.06
N PRO A 112 -25.12 7.72 -1.30
CA PRO A 112 -26.04 7.34 -0.22
C PRO A 112 -25.61 6.07 0.52
N GLY A 113 -24.59 5.36 0.01
CA GLY A 113 -24.08 4.13 0.61
C GLY A 113 -23.26 4.33 1.88
N PRO A 114 -22.90 3.22 2.56
CA PRO A 114 -22.10 3.26 3.77
C PRO A 114 -20.75 3.95 3.58
N ILE A 115 -20.08 3.81 2.44
CA ILE A 115 -18.77 4.47 2.22
C ILE A 115 -18.96 5.98 2.08
N GLY A 116 -19.98 6.43 1.35
CA GLY A 116 -20.30 7.86 1.23
C GLY A 116 -20.65 8.51 2.57
N ARG A 117 -21.31 7.78 3.49
CA ARG A 117 -21.52 8.24 4.88
C ARG A 117 -20.21 8.38 5.64
N THR A 118 -19.30 7.41 5.54
CA THR A 118 -17.96 7.52 6.16
C THR A 118 -17.17 8.71 5.60
N LEU A 119 -17.27 8.97 4.28
CA LEU A 119 -16.68 10.17 3.68
C LEU A 119 -17.30 11.46 4.23
N ALA A 120 -18.63 11.54 4.37
CA ALA A 120 -19.31 12.71 4.91
C ALA A 120 -18.81 13.06 6.33
N LYS A 121 -18.64 12.04 7.19
CA LYS A 121 -18.00 12.22 8.52
C LYS A 121 -16.56 12.72 8.39
N ALA A 122 -15.77 12.11 7.50
CA ALA A 122 -14.37 12.48 7.30
C ALA A 122 -14.19 13.95 6.84
N LEU A 123 -15.17 14.48 6.11
CA LEU A 123 -15.22 15.87 5.64
C LEU A 123 -15.82 16.85 6.67
N GLY A 124 -16.33 16.35 7.80
CA GLY A 124 -17.00 17.18 8.81
C GLY A 124 -18.34 17.74 8.31
N TRP A 125 -19.08 16.96 7.52
CA TRP A 125 -20.44 17.35 7.09
C TRP A 125 -21.52 16.96 8.10
N ASP A 126 -21.15 16.16 9.10
CA ASP A 126 -21.98 15.71 10.21
C ASP A 126 -21.31 16.15 11.51
N ASP A 127 -21.74 17.28 12.07
CA ASP A 127 -21.10 17.92 13.24
C ASP A 127 -21.30 17.12 14.53
N ASP A 128 -22.31 16.24 14.58
CA ASP A 128 -22.70 15.50 15.79
C ASP A 128 -22.07 14.10 15.91
N ASP A 129 -21.43 13.60 14.85
CA ASP A 129 -20.87 12.24 14.77
C ASP A 129 -19.50 12.23 14.06
N PRO A 130 -18.40 12.57 14.77
CA PRO A 130 -17.07 12.62 14.17
C PRO A 130 -16.65 11.26 13.60
N LEU A 131 -15.80 11.28 12.58
CA LEU A 131 -15.23 10.04 12.04
C LEU A 131 -14.40 9.35 13.11
N ARG A 132 -14.75 8.10 13.44
CA ARG A 132 -13.95 7.24 14.32
C ARG A 132 -12.98 6.42 13.49
N ALA A 133 -11.68 6.66 13.65
CA ALA A 133 -10.63 5.99 12.92
C ALA A 133 -9.71 5.19 13.86
N LEU A 134 -9.43 3.94 13.51
CA LEU A 134 -8.42 3.13 14.20
C LEU A 134 -7.15 3.05 13.34
N PHE A 135 -6.05 3.58 13.87
CA PHE A 135 -4.73 3.46 13.25
C PHE A 135 -3.94 2.32 13.90
N VAL A 136 -3.85 1.20 13.19
CA VAL A 136 -3.12 0.01 13.62
C VAL A 136 -1.73 0.01 12.98
N VAL A 137 -0.70 -0.03 13.82
CA VAL A 137 0.70 0.02 13.38
C VAL A 137 1.49 -1.14 13.96
N THR A 138 2.24 -1.83 13.10
CA THR A 138 3.16 -2.90 13.53
C THR A 138 4.60 -2.44 13.55
N THR A 139 5.32 -2.71 14.64
CA THR A 139 6.76 -2.50 14.73
C THR A 139 7.48 -3.77 15.18
N LEU A 140 8.47 -4.21 14.39
CA LEU A 140 9.12 -5.50 14.61
C LEU A 140 10.18 -5.46 15.73
N SER A 141 10.78 -4.30 15.99
CA SER A 141 11.89 -4.17 16.94
C SER A 141 12.01 -2.76 17.46
N GLU A 142 12.20 -2.61 18.77
CA GLU A 142 12.44 -1.31 19.40
C GLU A 142 13.75 -0.65 18.92
N TYR A 143 14.78 -1.48 18.64
CA TYR A 143 16.09 -1.03 18.18
C TYR A 143 16.43 -1.63 16.81
N GLU A 144 17.11 -0.84 15.99
CA GLU A 144 17.58 -1.27 14.68
C GLU A 144 18.58 -2.43 14.79
N LYS A 145 18.39 -3.47 13.97
CA LYS A 145 19.26 -4.67 13.98
C LYS A 145 20.59 -4.47 13.25
N GLY A 146 20.77 -3.36 12.55
CA GLY A 146 21.94 -3.10 11.70
C GLY A 146 21.87 -3.82 10.34
N THR A 147 20.66 -4.09 9.86
CA THR A 147 20.44 -4.76 8.56
C THR A 147 19.90 -3.75 7.56
N ARG A 148 20.03 -4.03 6.25
CA ARG A 148 19.48 -3.16 5.18
C ARG A 148 19.98 -1.71 5.25
N GLY A 149 21.22 -1.50 5.71
CA GLY A 149 21.83 -0.17 5.80
C GLY A 149 21.39 0.67 7.00
N THR A 150 20.71 0.08 8.00
CA THR A 150 20.43 0.75 9.28
C THR A 150 21.62 0.61 10.24
N THR A 151 21.69 1.49 11.24
CA THR A 151 22.73 1.46 12.28
C THR A 151 22.28 0.55 13.43
N ARG A 152 23.06 -0.49 13.75
CA ARG A 152 22.72 -1.41 14.85
C ARG A 152 22.60 -0.64 16.18
N GLY A 153 21.51 -0.87 16.90
CA GLY A 153 21.25 -0.24 18.19
C GLY A 153 20.65 1.17 18.11
N ALA A 154 20.44 1.74 16.93
CA ALA A 154 19.70 2.98 16.79
C ALA A 154 18.26 2.82 17.30
N ASP A 155 17.73 3.88 17.90
CA ASP A 155 16.43 3.87 18.56
C ASP A 155 15.32 3.98 17.51
N ARG A 156 14.81 2.83 17.04
CA ARG A 156 13.78 2.81 15.98
C ARG A 156 12.49 3.47 16.47
N LEU A 157 12.12 3.25 17.74
CA LEU A 157 10.90 3.84 18.30
C LEU A 157 10.94 5.37 18.21
N SER A 158 12.03 5.99 18.66
CA SER A 158 12.18 7.45 18.66
C SER A 158 12.46 8.03 17.27
N ASP A 159 13.25 7.34 16.45
CA ASP A 159 13.76 7.88 15.18
C ASP A 159 12.83 7.61 13.98
N VAL A 160 11.93 6.63 14.10
CA VAL A 160 11.06 6.17 13.00
C VAL A 160 9.60 6.14 13.42
N VAL A 161 9.28 5.36 14.46
CA VAL A 161 7.88 5.05 14.80
C VAL A 161 7.14 6.29 15.32
N ILE A 162 7.69 6.97 16.33
CA ILE A 162 7.04 8.14 16.95
C ILE A 162 6.84 9.29 15.97
N PRO A 163 7.84 9.72 15.15
CA PRO A 163 7.64 10.77 14.16
C PRO A 163 6.48 10.47 13.19
N VAL A 164 6.44 9.24 12.67
CA VAL A 164 5.39 8.78 11.74
C VAL A 164 4.02 8.76 12.41
N LEU A 165 3.92 8.17 13.61
CA LEU A 165 2.67 8.09 14.36
C LEU A 165 2.14 9.49 14.70
N LYS A 166 2.99 10.34 15.27
CA LYS A 166 2.61 11.68 15.70
C LYS A 166 2.06 12.49 14.54
N ASP A 167 2.80 12.59 13.43
CA ASP A 167 2.38 13.39 12.28
C ASP A 167 1.08 12.87 11.64
N SER A 168 0.98 11.54 11.51
CA SER A 168 -0.21 10.88 10.96
C SER A 168 -1.46 11.18 11.82
N VAL A 169 -1.37 10.97 13.13
CA VAL A 169 -2.48 11.16 14.07
C VAL A 169 -2.83 12.64 14.24
N GLU A 170 -1.83 13.52 14.39
CA GLU A 170 -2.06 14.97 14.48
C GLU A 170 -2.82 15.49 13.26
N SER A 171 -2.50 14.99 12.06
CA SER A 171 -3.19 15.40 10.84
C SER A 171 -4.68 15.03 10.84
N MET A 172 -5.04 13.87 11.41
CA MET A 172 -6.40 13.37 11.51
C MET A 172 -7.20 14.07 12.62
N VAL A 173 -6.61 14.23 13.81
CA VAL A 173 -7.21 14.97 14.92
C VAL A 173 -7.47 16.43 14.54
N ARG A 174 -6.56 17.08 13.80
CA ARG A 174 -6.75 18.45 13.30
C ARG A 174 -7.94 18.59 12.35
N ARG A 175 -8.37 17.50 11.71
CA ARG A 175 -9.60 17.46 10.91
C ARG A 175 -10.87 17.21 11.74
N GLY A 176 -10.75 17.06 13.05
CA GLY A 176 -11.87 16.80 13.96
C GLY A 176 -12.26 15.32 14.05
N TRP A 177 -11.37 14.40 13.69
CA TRP A 177 -11.63 12.96 13.80
C TRP A 177 -11.37 12.47 15.23
N ASP A 178 -12.12 11.45 15.62
CA ASP A 178 -11.85 10.66 16.82
C ASP A 178 -10.90 9.51 16.44
N VAL A 179 -9.67 9.55 16.95
CA VAL A 179 -8.59 8.67 16.48
C VAL A 179 -8.02 7.90 17.65
N ASP A 180 -7.96 6.58 17.51
CA ASP A 180 -7.26 5.69 18.41
C ASP A 180 -6.09 5.01 17.70
N VAL A 181 -5.03 4.74 18.46
CA VAL A 181 -3.84 4.04 17.99
C VAL A 181 -3.76 2.66 18.63
N PHE A 182 -3.51 1.64 17.79
CA PHE A 182 -3.23 0.29 18.25
C PHE A 182 -1.83 -0.14 17.80
N LEU A 183 -0.90 -0.24 18.75
CA LEU A 183 0.48 -0.67 18.46
C LEU A 183 0.65 -2.17 18.67
N VAL A 184 1.02 -2.86 17.60
CA VAL A 184 1.34 -4.29 17.63
C VAL A 184 2.85 -4.46 17.60
N LEU A 185 3.40 -5.04 18.66
CA LEU A 185 4.83 -5.05 18.92
C LEU A 185 5.41 -6.45 18.73
N GLY A 186 6.52 -6.53 17.98
CA GLY A 186 7.30 -7.74 17.79
C GLY A 186 8.33 -8.02 18.89
N TYR A 187 8.33 -7.24 19.97
CA TYR A 187 9.23 -7.42 21.11
C TYR A 187 8.43 -7.70 22.38
N GLU A 188 9.09 -8.32 23.36
CA GLU A 188 8.46 -8.93 24.54
C GLU A 188 7.76 -7.93 25.45
N GLU A 189 8.32 -6.72 25.63
CA GLU A 189 7.80 -5.70 26.55
C GLU A 189 8.14 -4.29 26.04
N LEU A 190 7.16 -3.38 26.04
CA LEU A 190 7.34 -1.94 25.91
C LEU A 190 7.42 -1.34 27.32
N ARG A 191 8.66 -1.12 27.78
CA ARG A 191 8.92 -0.60 29.12
C ARG A 191 8.07 0.63 29.44
N PRO A 192 7.60 0.81 30.69
CA PRO A 192 6.70 1.91 31.06
C PRO A 192 7.20 3.30 30.65
N GLU A 193 8.50 3.56 30.79
CA GLU A 193 9.09 4.84 30.38
C GLU A 193 9.04 5.07 28.87
N ARG A 194 9.08 4.00 28.06
CA ARG A 194 9.01 4.06 26.60
C ARG A 194 7.57 4.23 26.14
N ARG A 195 6.64 3.53 26.79
CA ARG A 195 5.21 3.74 26.61
C ARG A 195 4.80 5.19 26.88
N ALA A 196 5.30 5.78 27.98
CA ALA A 196 5.04 7.18 28.32
C ALA A 196 5.55 8.17 27.24
N ILE A 197 6.64 7.85 26.54
CA ILE A 197 7.11 8.67 25.41
C ILE A 197 6.14 8.60 24.23
N VAL A 198 5.60 7.41 23.93
CA VAL A 198 4.60 7.24 22.87
C VAL A 198 3.32 8.01 23.23
N GLU A 199 2.78 7.81 24.44
CA GLU A 199 1.57 8.48 24.92
C GLU A 199 1.76 10.01 24.93
N GLY A 200 2.91 10.50 25.41
CA GLY A 200 3.22 11.92 25.42
C GLY A 200 3.46 12.55 24.04
N ALA A 201 3.65 11.73 22.99
CA ALA A 201 3.78 12.19 21.62
C ALA A 201 2.43 12.26 20.88
N LEU A 202 1.39 11.58 21.38
CA LEU A 202 0.06 11.59 20.79
C LEU A 202 -0.73 12.84 21.24
N PRO A 203 -1.61 13.39 20.39
CA PRO A 203 -2.53 14.45 20.79
C PRO A 203 -3.42 14.07 21.97
N GLU A 204 -3.87 15.07 22.74
CA GLU A 204 -4.85 14.87 23.80
C GLU A 204 -6.14 14.25 23.25
N GLY A 205 -6.71 13.29 23.98
CA GLY A 205 -7.93 12.58 23.60
C GLY A 205 -7.70 11.32 22.75
N VAL A 206 -6.51 11.12 22.19
CA VAL A 206 -6.17 9.91 21.42
C VAL A 206 -5.89 8.74 22.37
N GLY A 207 -6.64 7.64 22.21
CA GLY A 207 -6.38 6.41 22.94
C GLY A 207 -5.16 5.65 22.39
N LEU A 208 -4.46 4.96 23.29
CA LEU A 208 -3.36 4.04 22.94
C LEU A 208 -3.62 2.65 23.53
N GLU A 209 -3.77 1.67 22.65
CA GLU A 209 -3.71 0.25 22.98
C GLU A 209 -2.41 -0.37 22.47
N VAL A 210 -1.84 -1.29 23.25
CA VAL A 210 -0.55 -1.93 22.92
C VAL A 210 -0.70 -3.45 23.06
N TRP A 211 -0.29 -4.18 22.03
CA TRP A 211 -0.14 -5.63 22.05
C TRP A 211 1.33 -6.00 21.97
N GLU A 212 1.90 -6.37 23.12
CA GLU A 212 3.28 -6.85 23.29
C GLU A 212 3.40 -8.34 22.93
N ASP A 213 4.61 -8.78 22.57
CA ASP A 213 4.91 -10.16 22.17
C ASP A 213 3.93 -10.73 21.11
N ALA A 214 3.56 -9.90 20.14
CA ALA A 214 2.52 -10.22 19.17
C ALA A 214 3.01 -11.10 18.00
N MET A 215 4.29 -11.51 17.99
CA MET A 215 4.82 -12.36 16.92
C MET A 215 4.13 -13.72 16.93
N PRO A 216 3.45 -14.11 15.83
CA PRO A 216 2.79 -15.40 15.81
C PRO A 216 3.81 -16.53 15.82
N LEU A 217 3.43 -17.64 16.45
CA LEU A 217 4.22 -18.87 16.43
C LEU A 217 3.87 -19.72 15.21
N TYR A 218 4.86 -20.40 14.64
CA TYR A 218 4.67 -21.32 13.53
C TYR A 218 5.65 -22.50 13.58
N TYR A 219 5.27 -23.61 12.97
CA TYR A 219 6.15 -24.75 12.76
C TYR A 219 6.86 -24.61 11.40
N LYS A 220 8.16 -24.29 11.42
CA LYS A 220 8.97 -24.13 10.21
C LYS A 220 9.04 -25.42 9.37
N LYS A 221 8.39 -25.48 8.21
CA LYS A 221 8.37 -26.70 7.39
C LYS A 221 9.73 -26.89 6.70
N LYS A 222 10.30 -28.10 6.77
CA LYS A 222 11.52 -28.47 6.03
C LYS A 222 11.16 -29.28 4.77
N GLY A 223 11.53 -28.77 3.60
CA GLY A 223 11.28 -29.46 2.32
C GLY A 223 9.79 -29.64 2.03
N ARG A 224 9.35 -30.88 1.76
CA ARG A 224 7.95 -31.24 1.42
C ARG A 224 7.12 -31.67 2.63
N GLN A 225 7.60 -31.40 3.84
CA GLN A 225 6.91 -31.74 5.08
C GLN A 225 5.51 -31.10 5.10
N ARG A 226 4.46 -31.90 5.29
CA ARG A 226 3.07 -31.42 5.37
C ARG A 226 2.69 -31.07 6.81
N GLU A 227 3.07 -31.93 7.74
CA GLU A 227 2.73 -31.84 9.17
C GLU A 227 4.00 -31.61 10.01
N PRO A 228 3.93 -30.85 11.12
CA PRO A 228 5.03 -30.72 12.08
C PRO A 228 5.51 -32.08 12.58
N ARG A 229 6.81 -32.27 12.78
CA ARG A 229 7.31 -33.50 13.41
C ARG A 229 6.95 -33.50 14.90
N PRO A 230 6.79 -34.67 15.55
CA PRO A 230 6.50 -34.73 16.98
C PRO A 230 7.52 -34.00 17.87
N ASP A 231 8.79 -33.92 17.43
CA ASP A 231 9.89 -33.23 18.12
C ASP A 231 10.06 -31.76 17.71
N GLN A 232 9.26 -31.28 16.75
CA GLN A 232 9.43 -29.95 16.19
C GLN A 232 8.90 -28.89 17.14
N ARG A 233 9.74 -27.92 17.49
CA ARG A 233 9.34 -26.74 18.27
C ARG A 233 8.72 -25.69 17.36
N ALA A 234 7.75 -24.95 17.90
CA ALA A 234 7.27 -23.74 17.26
C ALA A 234 8.35 -22.65 17.36
N GLU A 235 8.47 -21.83 16.34
CA GLU A 235 9.37 -20.69 16.25
C GLU A 235 8.55 -19.41 16.09
N THR A 236 9.12 -18.25 16.41
CA THR A 236 8.48 -16.96 16.11
C THR A 236 8.55 -16.65 14.61
N ALA A 237 7.42 -16.26 14.03
CA ALA A 237 7.34 -15.79 12.65
C ALA A 237 7.39 -14.26 12.61
N SER A 238 8.59 -13.68 12.73
CA SER A 238 8.77 -12.22 12.62
C SER A 238 8.16 -11.62 11.34
N HIS A 239 8.24 -12.34 10.22
CA HIS A 239 7.61 -11.94 8.96
C HIS A 239 6.08 -11.97 8.98
N GLY A 240 5.49 -12.67 9.95
CA GLY A 240 4.05 -12.78 10.14
C GLY A 240 3.44 -11.75 11.08
N LEU A 241 4.23 -10.84 11.67
CA LEU A 241 3.74 -9.85 12.63
C LEU A 241 2.60 -9.00 12.06
N SER A 242 2.72 -8.56 10.81
CA SER A 242 1.73 -7.73 10.12
C SER A 242 0.38 -8.41 9.89
N ARG A 243 0.30 -9.75 10.06
CA ARG A 243 -0.97 -10.49 10.08
C ARG A 243 -1.88 -10.04 11.23
N GLN A 244 -1.30 -9.60 12.34
CA GLN A 244 -2.03 -9.20 13.53
C GLN A 244 -2.90 -7.98 13.33
N HIS A 245 -2.62 -7.14 12.31
CA HIS A 245 -3.55 -6.08 11.88
C HIS A 245 -4.99 -6.58 11.77
N ARG A 246 -5.18 -7.76 11.18
CA ARG A 246 -6.51 -8.31 10.91
C ARG A 246 -7.18 -8.92 12.13
N TYR A 247 -6.41 -9.35 13.14
CA TYR A 247 -6.97 -9.77 14.44
C TYR A 247 -7.49 -8.56 15.20
N VAL A 248 -6.71 -7.47 15.24
CA VAL A 248 -7.14 -6.19 15.83
C VAL A 248 -8.40 -5.68 15.14
N VAL A 249 -8.41 -5.61 13.81
CA VAL A 249 -9.58 -5.14 13.06
C VAL A 249 -10.81 -6.02 13.30
N ARG A 250 -10.66 -7.35 13.35
CA ARG A 250 -11.78 -8.25 13.67
C ARG A 250 -12.40 -7.90 15.03
N ASP A 251 -11.57 -7.70 16.05
CA ASP A 251 -12.04 -7.47 17.43
C ASP A 251 -12.59 -6.06 17.63
N LYS A 252 -12.23 -5.11 16.76
CA LYS A 252 -12.61 -3.70 16.82
C LYS A 252 -13.58 -3.28 15.70
N LEU A 253 -14.08 -4.23 14.89
CA LEU A 253 -14.82 -3.94 13.66
C LEU A 253 -16.03 -3.02 13.90
N ASP A 254 -16.75 -3.26 14.99
CA ASP A 254 -17.98 -2.52 15.32
C ASP A 254 -17.74 -1.16 15.99
N ALA A 255 -16.50 -0.89 16.43
CA ALA A 255 -16.17 0.33 17.17
C ALA A 255 -15.76 1.50 16.25
N TYR A 256 -15.22 1.23 15.05
CA TYR A 256 -14.65 2.26 14.19
C TYR A 256 -15.26 2.28 12.78
N ASP A 257 -15.21 3.44 12.14
CA ASP A 257 -15.78 3.66 10.81
C ASP A 257 -14.72 3.43 9.72
N LEU A 258 -13.45 3.72 10.04
CA LEU A 258 -12.29 3.59 9.16
C LEU A 258 -11.13 2.87 9.86
N PHE A 259 -10.47 1.96 9.13
CA PHE A 259 -9.28 1.26 9.59
C PHE A 259 -8.09 1.62 8.71
N LEU A 260 -6.97 1.97 9.35
CA LEU A 260 -5.69 2.22 8.71
C LEU A 260 -4.67 1.23 9.28
N CYS A 261 -4.17 0.29 8.48
CA CYS A 261 -3.27 -0.77 8.94
C CYS A 261 -1.95 -0.71 8.17
N PHE A 262 -0.88 -0.21 8.79
CA PHE A 262 0.40 0.03 8.10
C PHE A 262 1.63 -0.38 8.91
N GLU A 263 2.74 -0.57 8.20
CA GLU A 263 4.07 -0.69 8.81
C GLU A 263 4.48 0.64 9.50
N ASP A 264 5.36 0.54 10.48
CA ASP A 264 5.78 1.65 11.37
C ASP A 264 6.64 2.73 10.70
N ASP A 265 7.09 2.51 9.47
CA ASP A 265 7.83 3.47 8.65
C ASP A 265 7.01 4.04 7.48
N MET A 266 5.68 3.89 7.51
CA MET A 266 4.78 4.43 6.51
C MET A 266 4.01 5.64 7.04
N ARG A 267 4.28 6.82 6.48
CA ARG A 267 3.55 8.06 6.80
C ARG A 267 2.17 8.06 6.11
N VAL A 268 1.09 8.16 6.90
CA VAL A 268 -0.28 8.18 6.39
C VAL A 268 -1.08 9.30 7.06
N THR A 269 -1.33 10.38 6.32
CA THR A 269 -2.06 11.56 6.84
C THR A 269 -3.57 11.51 6.52
N ALA A 270 -4.33 12.42 7.12
CA ALA A 270 -5.75 12.60 6.84
C ALA A 270 -6.05 12.83 5.34
N ASP A 271 -5.18 13.51 4.61
CA ASP A 271 -5.40 13.77 3.18
C ASP A 271 -5.32 12.48 2.33
N HIS A 272 -4.49 11.51 2.73
CA HIS A 272 -4.46 10.18 2.11
C HIS A 272 -5.77 9.42 2.36
N ALA A 273 -6.27 9.48 3.60
CA ALA A 273 -7.52 8.84 3.99
C ALA A 273 -8.74 9.49 3.31
N VAL A 274 -8.79 10.82 3.20
CA VAL A 274 -9.84 11.54 2.46
C VAL A 274 -9.81 11.15 0.98
N ASN A 275 -8.65 11.17 0.33
CA ASN A 275 -8.53 10.74 -1.08
C ASN A 275 -9.00 9.29 -1.28
N PHE A 276 -8.65 8.40 -0.36
CA PHE A 276 -9.14 7.02 -0.35
C PHE A 276 -10.67 6.95 -0.26
N LEU A 277 -11.26 7.71 0.66
CA LEU A 277 -12.71 7.72 0.88
C LEU A 277 -13.47 8.33 -0.29
N GLU A 278 -12.97 9.43 -0.87
CA GLU A 278 -13.57 10.06 -2.06
C GLU A 278 -13.60 9.11 -3.25
N LEU A 279 -12.47 8.48 -3.57
CA LEU A 279 -12.39 7.55 -4.69
C LEU A 279 -13.23 6.29 -4.42
N SER A 280 -13.25 5.79 -3.18
CA SER A 280 -14.09 4.65 -2.78
C SER A 280 -15.59 4.99 -2.87
N ALA A 281 -16.01 6.16 -2.42
CA ALA A 281 -17.40 6.61 -2.51
C ALA A 281 -17.83 6.83 -3.97
N GLY A 282 -16.93 7.34 -4.82
CA GLY A 282 -17.14 7.43 -6.25
C GLY A 282 -17.38 6.06 -6.90
N LEU A 283 -16.56 5.06 -6.56
CA LEU A 283 -16.75 3.68 -7.03
C LEU A 283 -18.07 3.06 -6.53
N GLU A 284 -18.44 3.32 -5.27
CA GLU A 284 -19.72 2.86 -4.69
C GLU A 284 -20.92 3.48 -5.42
N ALA A 285 -20.88 4.79 -5.71
CA ALA A 285 -21.92 5.47 -6.47
C ALA A 285 -22.06 4.88 -7.89
N LEU A 286 -20.94 4.62 -8.57
CA LEU A 286 -20.94 3.94 -9.86
C LEU A 286 -21.52 2.54 -9.78
N LYS A 287 -21.23 1.80 -8.71
CA LYS A 287 -21.76 0.45 -8.47
C LYS A 287 -23.29 0.49 -8.37
N TYR A 288 -23.85 1.38 -7.55
CA TYR A 288 -25.31 1.52 -7.43
C TYR A 288 -25.97 1.94 -8.75
N ARG A 289 -25.32 2.80 -9.54
CA ARG A 289 -25.79 3.17 -10.87
C ARG A 289 -25.85 1.96 -11.80
N ALA A 290 -24.81 1.12 -11.80
CA ALA A 290 -24.79 -0.12 -12.59
C ALA A 290 -25.88 -1.11 -12.11
N GLU A 291 -26.09 -1.27 -10.80
CA GLU A 291 -27.16 -2.13 -10.25
C GLU A 291 -28.57 -1.65 -10.62
N SER A 292 -28.75 -0.33 -10.79
CA SER A 292 -30.03 0.29 -11.12
C SER A 292 -30.25 0.45 -12.63
N ALA A 293 -29.21 0.25 -13.45
CA ALA A 293 -29.29 0.40 -14.89
C ALA A 293 -30.03 -0.79 -15.53
N PRO A 294 -30.85 -0.60 -16.58
CA PRO A 294 -31.61 -1.67 -17.21
C PRO A 294 -30.76 -2.84 -17.74
N ASP A 295 -29.52 -2.58 -18.14
CA ASP A 295 -28.58 -3.58 -18.64
C ASP A 295 -27.56 -4.04 -17.59
N GLY A 296 -27.63 -3.52 -16.37
CA GLY A 296 -26.71 -3.84 -15.29
C GLY A 296 -25.32 -3.19 -15.42
N LEU A 297 -25.16 -2.17 -16.27
CA LEU A 297 -23.88 -1.54 -16.59
C LEU A 297 -23.91 -0.04 -16.33
N VAL A 298 -22.74 0.53 -16.03
CA VAL A 298 -22.53 1.98 -16.04
C VAL A 298 -21.57 2.36 -17.16
N HIS A 299 -21.95 3.39 -17.91
CA HIS A 299 -21.28 3.83 -19.12
C HIS A 299 -20.50 5.13 -18.90
N VAL A 300 -19.38 5.27 -19.60
CA VAL A 300 -18.69 6.55 -19.71
C VAL A 300 -19.51 7.47 -20.62
N GLU A 301 -19.62 8.75 -20.28
CA GLU A 301 -20.33 9.70 -21.14
C GLU A 301 -19.59 9.85 -22.49
N GLY A 302 -20.34 9.71 -23.59
CA GLY A 302 -19.79 9.70 -24.94
C GLY A 302 -18.94 8.46 -25.25
N GLU A 303 -19.27 7.31 -24.66
CA GLU A 303 -18.56 6.04 -24.85
C GLU A 303 -18.30 5.71 -26.33
N SER A 304 -17.11 5.17 -26.60
CA SER A 304 -16.74 4.64 -27.90
C SER A 304 -17.48 3.32 -28.19
N ILE A 305 -18.28 3.28 -29.26
CA ILE A 305 -18.90 2.04 -29.73
C ILE A 305 -17.86 1.25 -30.52
N ARG A 306 -16.88 0.66 -29.84
CA ARG A 306 -15.87 -0.20 -30.47
C ARG A 306 -16.19 -1.69 -30.24
N PRO A 307 -16.49 -2.46 -31.30
CA PRO A 307 -16.78 -3.89 -31.18
C PRO A 307 -15.62 -4.62 -30.49
N ARG A 308 -15.91 -5.53 -29.55
CA ARG A 308 -14.87 -6.36 -28.92
C ARG A 308 -14.02 -7.17 -29.90
N SER A 309 -14.52 -7.44 -31.11
CA SER A 309 -13.80 -8.16 -32.15
C SER A 309 -12.68 -7.34 -32.80
N SER A 310 -12.74 -6.00 -32.74
CA SER A 310 -11.70 -5.12 -33.31
C SER A 310 -10.59 -4.80 -32.32
N ARG A 311 -10.60 -5.43 -31.16
CA ARG A 311 -9.77 -5.09 -30.01
C ARG A 311 -8.47 -5.89 -29.96
N GLY A 312 -7.44 -5.26 -29.39
CA GLY A 312 -6.16 -5.85 -29.09
C GLY A 312 -6.34 -7.04 -28.13
N LYS A 313 -5.89 -8.22 -28.56
CA LYS A 313 -5.85 -9.39 -27.67
C LYS A 313 -4.65 -9.26 -26.75
N PRO A 314 -4.79 -9.52 -25.44
CA PRO A 314 -3.65 -9.55 -24.55
C PRO A 314 -2.61 -10.58 -25.01
N ALA A 315 -1.36 -10.16 -25.14
CA ALA A 315 -0.26 -11.05 -25.51
C ALA A 315 -0.01 -12.15 -24.46
N ASP A 316 -0.45 -11.91 -23.22
CA ASP A 316 -0.35 -12.84 -22.09
C ASP A 316 -1.56 -13.80 -21.97
N GLY A 317 -2.56 -13.67 -22.85
CA GLY A 317 -3.77 -14.51 -22.81
C GLY A 317 -4.73 -14.15 -21.67
N ALA A 318 -4.60 -12.98 -21.05
CA ALA A 318 -5.56 -12.52 -20.05
C ALA A 318 -6.99 -12.47 -20.61
N PRO A 319 -8.03 -12.73 -19.77
CA PRO A 319 -9.42 -12.76 -20.22
C PRO A 319 -9.98 -11.37 -20.55
N VAL A 320 -9.35 -10.31 -20.05
CA VAL A 320 -9.68 -8.91 -20.33
C VAL A 320 -8.64 -8.29 -21.23
N GLY A 321 -9.08 -7.48 -22.21
CA GLY A 321 -8.22 -6.83 -23.20
C GLY A 321 -7.20 -5.88 -22.59
N ASN A 322 -6.05 -5.74 -23.25
CA ASN A 322 -5.03 -4.73 -22.95
C ASN A 322 -5.38 -3.36 -23.57
N ASP A 323 -6.53 -3.23 -24.21
CA ASP A 323 -7.01 -2.05 -24.92
C ASP A 323 -8.35 -1.54 -24.38
N VAL A 324 -8.71 -1.95 -23.16
CA VAL A 324 -9.97 -1.56 -22.52
C VAL A 324 -9.82 -0.15 -21.95
N VAL A 325 -10.46 0.83 -22.59
CA VAL A 325 -10.34 2.25 -22.20
C VAL A 325 -11.57 2.73 -21.44
N ASP A 326 -12.74 2.67 -22.07
CA ASP A 326 -13.99 3.31 -21.64
C ASP A 326 -15.19 2.34 -21.60
N ASP A 327 -14.91 1.03 -21.68
CA ASP A 327 -15.93 -0.02 -21.62
C ASP A 327 -16.90 0.16 -20.44
N PRO A 328 -18.16 -0.28 -20.59
CA PRO A 328 -19.12 -0.25 -19.52
C PRO A 328 -18.67 -1.17 -18.40
N LEU A 329 -18.97 -0.76 -17.17
CA LEU A 329 -18.60 -1.49 -15.97
C LEU A 329 -19.83 -2.07 -15.30
N SER A 330 -19.78 -3.35 -14.95
CA SER A 330 -20.80 -3.96 -14.11
C SER A 330 -20.58 -3.61 -12.64
N ALA A 331 -21.62 -3.78 -11.83
CA ALA A 331 -21.55 -3.65 -10.39
C ALA A 331 -20.52 -4.62 -9.76
N GLU A 332 -20.38 -5.83 -10.31
CA GLU A 332 -19.38 -6.80 -9.84
C GLU A 332 -17.96 -6.28 -10.08
N TYR A 333 -17.66 -5.75 -11.26
CA TYR A 333 -16.34 -5.21 -11.57
C TYR A 333 -16.01 -4.01 -10.68
N LEU A 334 -16.96 -3.10 -10.47
CA LEU A 334 -16.78 -1.96 -9.57
C LEU A 334 -16.55 -2.38 -8.12
N GLY A 335 -17.23 -3.44 -7.67
CA GLY A 335 -16.98 -4.04 -6.36
C GLY A 335 -15.57 -4.63 -6.20
N ARG A 336 -14.88 -4.94 -7.31
CA ARG A 336 -13.50 -5.44 -7.33
C ARG A 336 -12.46 -4.34 -7.55
N VAL A 337 -12.81 -3.06 -7.45
CA VAL A 337 -11.87 -1.95 -7.61
C VAL A 337 -11.70 -1.24 -6.26
N LEU A 338 -10.46 -0.95 -5.89
CA LEU A 338 -10.10 -0.25 -4.67
C LEU A 338 -9.04 0.83 -4.96
N PRO A 339 -9.14 2.01 -4.33
CA PRO A 339 -8.04 2.98 -4.31
C PRO A 339 -6.78 2.37 -3.70
N GLY A 340 -5.61 2.73 -4.23
CA GLY A 340 -4.33 2.25 -3.70
C GLY A 340 -3.25 3.28 -3.58
N PHE A 341 -2.09 2.85 -3.07
CA PHE A 341 -1.00 3.73 -2.65
C PHE A 341 0.36 3.29 -3.15
N LEU A 342 1.12 4.19 -3.79
CA LEU A 342 2.50 3.96 -4.18
C LEU A 342 3.40 4.34 -3.03
N ARG A 343 4.32 3.46 -2.66
CA ARG A 343 5.35 3.85 -1.70
C ARG A 343 6.41 4.70 -2.39
N VAL A 344 6.76 5.79 -1.73
CA VAL A 344 7.81 6.71 -2.15
C VAL A 344 8.85 6.87 -1.07
N GLU A 345 10.07 7.11 -1.50
CA GLU A 345 11.18 7.53 -0.68
C GLU A 345 11.57 8.92 -1.15
N VAL A 346 12.19 9.70 -0.28
CA VAL A 346 12.63 11.05 -0.61
C VAL A 346 14.13 11.01 -0.86
N LEU A 347 14.54 11.51 -2.03
CA LEU A 347 15.95 11.70 -2.35
C LEU A 347 16.58 12.66 -1.35
N ASP A 348 17.62 12.20 -0.66
CA ASP A 348 18.44 13.07 0.19
C ASP A 348 19.39 13.88 -0.71
N ALA A 349 19.10 15.17 -0.88
CA ALA A 349 19.89 16.07 -1.74
C ALA A 349 21.35 16.22 -1.27
N LYS A 350 21.62 15.96 0.01
CA LYS A 350 22.96 15.95 0.59
C LYS A 350 23.22 14.54 1.10
N GLY A 351 23.86 13.69 0.31
CA GLY A 351 24.38 12.44 0.86
C GLY A 351 25.18 12.76 2.13
N GLY A 352 25.01 11.98 3.20
CA GLY A 352 25.47 12.34 4.55
C GLY A 352 26.93 12.80 4.69
N ASP A 353 27.78 12.48 3.71
CA ASP A 353 29.19 12.86 3.63
C ASP A 353 29.47 14.02 2.66
N GLY A 354 28.45 14.74 2.20
CA GLY A 354 28.55 15.73 1.12
C GLY A 354 28.70 15.13 -0.28
N ALA A 355 28.75 13.81 -0.41
CA ALA A 355 28.78 13.11 -1.69
C ALA A 355 27.40 13.13 -2.36
N SER A 356 27.37 13.28 -3.69
CA SER A 356 26.13 13.15 -4.47
C SER A 356 25.51 11.77 -4.25
N HIS A 357 24.21 11.76 -3.97
CA HIS A 357 23.41 10.56 -3.77
C HIS A 357 23.58 9.60 -4.96
N PRO A 358 23.72 8.27 -4.77
CA PRO A 358 23.96 7.32 -5.86
C PRO A 358 22.98 7.48 -7.03
N LEU A 359 21.68 7.63 -6.74
CA LEU A 359 20.65 7.83 -7.77
C LEU A 359 20.79 9.13 -8.57
N LEU A 360 21.51 10.12 -8.05
CA LEU A 360 21.76 11.40 -8.73
C LEU A 360 23.03 11.36 -9.58
N ARG A 361 23.80 10.26 -9.54
CA ARG A 361 24.99 10.11 -10.38
C ARG A 361 24.57 9.81 -11.82
N ASP A 362 25.32 10.38 -12.76
CA ASP A 362 25.15 10.18 -14.21
C ASP A 362 23.76 10.51 -14.77
N ASN A 363 22.91 11.23 -14.02
CA ASN A 363 21.53 11.58 -14.38
C ASN A 363 20.69 10.36 -14.78
N LYS A 364 20.96 9.17 -14.22
CA LYS A 364 20.21 7.95 -14.57
C LYS A 364 18.76 8.03 -14.17
N ILE A 365 18.48 8.61 -13.02
CA ILE A 365 17.11 8.79 -12.53
C ILE A 365 16.26 9.69 -13.44
N ASP A 366 16.89 10.53 -14.28
CA ASP A 366 16.21 11.38 -15.26
C ASP A 366 15.90 10.64 -16.58
N ARG A 367 16.32 9.37 -16.68
CA ARG A 367 16.05 8.44 -17.79
C ARG A 367 15.29 7.22 -17.27
N PRO A 368 14.04 7.40 -16.81
CA PRO A 368 13.28 6.31 -16.23
C PRO A 368 13.10 5.18 -17.24
N LYS A 369 12.89 3.97 -16.72
CA LYS A 369 12.69 2.77 -17.53
C LYS A 369 11.55 3.02 -18.55
N TYR A 370 11.80 2.60 -19.79
CA TYR A 370 10.92 2.79 -20.93
C TYR A 370 10.67 4.24 -21.38
N SER A 371 11.54 5.19 -21.01
CA SER A 371 11.37 6.60 -21.41
C SER A 371 11.49 6.84 -22.93
N SER A 372 12.14 5.96 -23.68
CA SER A 372 12.17 6.01 -25.15
C SER A 372 10.85 5.59 -25.77
N GLU A 373 10.20 4.57 -25.21
CA GLU A 373 8.97 3.98 -25.73
C GLU A 373 7.72 4.71 -25.20
N VAL A 374 7.77 5.18 -23.96
CA VAL A 374 6.74 5.95 -23.27
C VAL A 374 7.38 7.24 -22.74
N PRO A 375 7.46 8.30 -23.57
CA PRO A 375 8.06 9.56 -23.17
C PRO A 375 7.30 10.18 -21.99
N VAL A 376 8.03 10.91 -21.14
CA VAL A 376 7.46 11.62 -19.99
C VAL A 376 6.78 12.90 -20.47
N ASP A 377 5.47 13.05 -20.22
CA ASP A 377 4.82 14.35 -20.32
C ASP A 377 5.32 15.30 -19.22
N ARG A 378 6.21 16.22 -19.61
CA ARG A 378 6.85 17.19 -18.70
C ARG A 378 5.90 18.29 -18.22
N SER A 379 4.75 18.47 -18.88
CA SER A 379 3.76 19.46 -18.44
C SER A 379 3.08 19.03 -17.14
N VAL A 380 2.84 17.73 -16.99
CA VAL A 380 2.25 17.13 -15.78
C VAL A 380 3.32 16.65 -14.79
N SER A 381 4.52 16.27 -15.25
CA SER A 381 5.53 15.69 -14.35
C SER A 381 5.99 16.62 -13.19
N ARG A 382 5.70 17.92 -13.29
CA ARG A 382 6.04 18.93 -12.26
C ARG A 382 4.91 19.21 -11.27
N SER A 383 3.77 18.54 -11.42
CA SER A 383 2.57 18.81 -10.61
C SER A 383 2.52 18.04 -9.30
N ILE A 384 3.54 17.24 -8.98
CA ILE A 384 3.58 16.52 -7.70
C ILE A 384 3.77 17.54 -6.59
N ASP A 385 2.76 17.66 -5.73
CA ASP A 385 2.88 18.35 -4.46
C ASP A 385 3.50 17.39 -3.43
N PRO A 386 4.77 17.61 -3.01
CA PRO A 386 5.41 16.78 -2.02
C PRO A 386 4.88 17.08 -0.60
N ASP A 387 4.26 18.22 -0.33
CA ASP A 387 3.80 18.59 1.02
C ASP A 387 2.69 17.65 1.50
N VAL A 388 1.85 17.18 0.57
CA VAL A 388 0.81 16.18 0.82
C VAL A 388 1.40 14.84 1.29
N CYS A 389 2.47 14.41 0.64
CA CYS A 389 3.00 13.05 0.72
C CYS A 389 4.09 12.90 1.77
N CYS A 390 5.03 13.83 1.74
CA CYS A 390 6.38 13.67 2.24
C CYS A 390 6.96 14.95 2.83
N GLY A 391 6.26 16.09 2.71
CA GLY A 391 6.66 17.36 3.27
C GLY A 391 6.86 17.30 4.77
N GLU A 392 7.96 17.88 5.21
CA GLU A 392 8.38 17.92 6.60
C GLU A 392 9.09 19.26 6.86
N ASP A 393 8.79 19.88 7.99
CA ASP A 393 9.37 21.16 8.37
C ASP A 393 10.84 21.00 8.78
N PRO A 394 11.69 22.02 8.62
CA PRO A 394 13.06 22.00 9.11
C PRO A 394 13.10 22.30 10.64
N PRO A 395 13.89 21.54 11.44
CA PRO A 395 14.65 20.36 11.06
C PRO A 395 13.75 19.13 10.89
N GLY A 396 14.11 18.25 9.93
CA GLY A 396 13.35 17.03 9.70
C GLY A 396 13.25 16.15 10.95
N ARG A 397 12.10 15.52 11.15
CA ARG A 397 11.83 14.65 12.30
C ARG A 397 12.34 13.24 12.05
N GLY A 398 13.30 12.79 12.87
CA GLY A 398 13.87 11.45 12.74
C GLY A 398 14.55 11.23 11.38
N LYS A 399 14.09 10.24 10.62
CA LYS A 399 14.61 9.95 9.26
C LYS A 399 13.89 10.71 8.12
N MET A 400 12.91 11.54 8.44
CA MET A 400 12.14 12.28 7.44
C MET A 400 12.97 13.45 6.88
N ALA A 401 13.08 13.51 5.55
CA ALA A 401 13.81 14.58 4.88
C ALA A 401 13.00 15.88 4.90
N PRO A 402 13.57 17.02 5.34
CA PRO A 402 12.85 18.30 5.38
C PRO A 402 12.74 18.94 3.99
N ASN A 403 11.62 19.63 3.74
CA ASN A 403 11.34 20.43 2.53
C ASN A 403 11.68 19.71 1.19
N PRO A 404 11.17 18.49 0.94
CA PRO A 404 11.31 17.88 -0.38
C PRO A 404 10.70 18.75 -1.47
N ASP A 405 11.38 18.88 -2.62
CA ASP A 405 10.77 19.45 -3.82
C ASP A 405 10.00 18.39 -4.63
N SER A 406 9.25 18.81 -5.65
CA SER A 406 8.43 17.92 -6.48
C SER A 406 9.21 16.84 -7.23
N SER A 407 10.54 16.97 -7.34
CA SER A 407 11.41 16.00 -8.00
C SER A 407 12.01 14.98 -7.03
N ALA A 408 11.95 15.25 -5.73
CA ALA A 408 12.57 14.43 -4.69
C ALA A 408 11.87 13.08 -4.44
N PRO A 409 10.53 12.94 -4.54
CA PRO A 409 9.86 11.67 -4.35
C PRO A 409 10.20 10.65 -5.45
N VAL A 410 10.67 9.47 -5.04
CA VAL A 410 11.05 8.37 -5.94
C VAL A 410 10.34 7.09 -5.58
N ILE A 411 9.88 6.38 -6.60
CA ILE A 411 9.16 5.11 -6.53
C ILE A 411 10.13 3.99 -6.95
N TRP A 412 10.11 2.86 -6.23
CA TRP A 412 10.89 1.66 -6.59
C TRP A 412 10.04 0.40 -6.77
N GLU A 413 8.74 0.45 -6.45
CA GLU A 413 7.90 -0.74 -6.41
C GLU A 413 7.33 -1.14 -7.78
N THR A 414 7.25 -0.18 -8.70
CA THR A 414 6.64 -0.31 -10.03
C THR A 414 7.26 0.65 -11.03
N ASN A 415 6.89 0.49 -12.31
CA ASN A 415 7.18 1.41 -13.41
C ASN A 415 6.03 1.36 -14.42
N VAL A 416 6.08 2.23 -15.44
CA VAL A 416 5.00 2.32 -16.43
C VAL A 416 4.71 1.00 -17.16
N GLY A 417 5.70 0.12 -17.32
CA GLY A 417 5.53 -1.17 -18.01
C GLY A 417 4.55 -2.13 -17.31
N ALA A 418 4.36 -2.00 -16.00
CA ALA A 418 3.37 -2.80 -15.26
C ALA A 418 1.96 -2.15 -15.23
N MET A 419 1.87 -0.89 -15.63
CA MET A 419 0.68 -0.06 -15.46
C MET A 419 -0.14 0.05 -16.74
N GLY A 420 -1.43 0.26 -16.55
CA GLY A 420 -2.33 0.69 -17.61
C GLY A 420 -3.14 1.90 -17.15
N VAL A 421 -3.99 2.40 -18.02
CA VAL A 421 -4.92 3.49 -17.71
C VAL A 421 -6.32 3.10 -18.11
N ARG A 422 -7.32 3.63 -17.41
CA ARG A 422 -8.73 3.43 -17.75
C ARG A 422 -9.50 4.72 -17.47
N LYS A 423 -10.47 5.03 -18.33
CA LYS A 423 -11.46 6.08 -18.08
C LYS A 423 -12.68 5.45 -17.40
N TYR A 424 -12.93 5.84 -16.17
CA TYR A 424 -14.17 5.52 -15.45
C TYR A 424 -15.20 6.63 -15.68
N PRO A 425 -16.50 6.34 -15.56
CA PRO A 425 -17.52 7.37 -15.54
C PRO A 425 -17.31 8.34 -14.36
N HIS A 426 -17.87 9.54 -14.47
CA HIS A 426 -17.88 10.50 -13.36
C HIS A 426 -18.55 9.90 -12.11
N PRO A 427 -17.97 10.03 -10.90
CA PRO A 427 -16.94 11.01 -10.52
C PRO A 427 -15.49 10.53 -10.57
N VAL A 428 -15.22 9.28 -10.94
CA VAL A 428 -13.87 8.70 -10.83
C VAL A 428 -12.91 9.22 -11.93
N GLY A 429 -13.38 9.31 -13.17
CA GLY A 429 -12.59 9.85 -14.27
C GLY A 429 -11.40 8.95 -14.68
N TRP A 430 -10.29 9.55 -15.10
CA TRP A 430 -9.11 8.81 -15.53
C TRP A 430 -8.30 8.30 -14.35
N ALA A 431 -8.00 6.99 -14.37
CA ALA A 431 -7.21 6.34 -13.34
C ALA A 431 -6.11 5.46 -13.93
N GLY A 432 -4.96 5.44 -13.27
CA GLY A 432 -3.92 4.44 -13.47
C GLY A 432 -4.36 3.13 -12.81
N ALA A 433 -4.26 2.03 -13.56
CA ALA A 433 -4.60 0.69 -13.11
C ALA A 433 -3.33 -0.14 -12.89
N LEU A 434 -3.22 -0.76 -11.71
CA LEU A 434 -2.11 -1.62 -11.32
C LEU A 434 -2.64 -3.02 -10.97
N PRO A 435 -2.97 -3.85 -11.97
CA PRO A 435 -3.48 -5.20 -11.73
C PRO A 435 -2.36 -6.11 -11.23
N VAL A 436 -2.64 -6.84 -10.16
CA VAL A 436 -1.70 -7.80 -9.54
C VAL A 436 -1.98 -9.24 -9.98
N GLN A 437 -3.15 -9.53 -10.56
CA GLN A 437 -3.49 -10.84 -11.12
C GLN A 437 -4.44 -10.74 -12.31
N ASP A 438 -4.29 -11.65 -13.27
CA ASP A 438 -5.10 -11.74 -14.50
C ASP A 438 -6.58 -11.93 -14.18
N SER A 439 -6.87 -12.73 -13.15
CA SER A 439 -8.24 -12.99 -12.70
C SER A 439 -8.86 -11.82 -11.93
N ALA A 440 -8.05 -10.86 -11.51
CA ALA A 440 -8.53 -9.63 -10.90
C ALA A 440 -8.82 -8.58 -11.98
N ASP A 441 -8.03 -8.54 -13.06
CA ASP A 441 -8.02 -7.43 -14.02
C ASP A 441 -9.42 -7.07 -14.53
N VAL A 442 -9.84 -5.82 -14.27
CA VAL A 442 -11.08 -5.21 -14.79
C VAL A 442 -10.90 -4.64 -16.20
N GLY A 443 -9.72 -4.79 -16.79
CA GLY A 443 -9.34 -4.27 -18.08
C GLY A 443 -8.81 -2.84 -17.98
N SER A 444 -7.72 -2.57 -18.67
CA SER A 444 -7.13 -1.24 -18.84
C SER A 444 -6.37 -1.17 -20.15
N TYR A 445 -6.17 0.05 -20.65
CA TYR A 445 -5.26 0.31 -21.75
C TYR A 445 -3.82 0.21 -21.24
N TRP A 446 -3.14 -0.89 -21.58
CA TRP A 446 -1.81 -1.19 -21.09
C TRP A 446 -0.75 -0.35 -21.82
N SER A 447 0.29 0.06 -21.10
CA SER A 447 1.37 0.91 -21.63
C SER A 447 2.17 0.27 -22.78
N GLY A 448 2.19 -1.06 -22.87
CA GLY A 448 2.81 -1.82 -23.96
C GLY A 448 1.87 -2.24 -25.08
N GLU A 449 0.62 -1.75 -25.08
CA GLU A 449 -0.35 -2.06 -26.13
C GLU A 449 0.20 -1.71 -27.52
N GLY A 450 -0.10 -2.55 -28.52
CA GLY A 450 0.46 -2.41 -29.88
C GLY A 450 1.96 -2.77 -30.00
N GLY A 451 2.55 -3.42 -28.99
CA GLY A 451 3.97 -3.85 -29.03
C GLY A 451 4.96 -2.72 -28.79
N VAL A 452 4.51 -1.61 -28.18
CA VAL A 452 5.35 -0.43 -27.88
C VAL A 452 6.57 -0.77 -27.03
N LEU A 453 6.44 -1.76 -26.13
CA LEU A 453 7.51 -2.24 -25.26
C LEU A 453 8.22 -3.49 -25.82
N GLY A 454 8.14 -3.72 -27.14
CA GLY A 454 8.66 -4.91 -27.81
C GLY A 454 7.86 -6.18 -27.46
N ASP A 455 8.54 -7.31 -27.36
CA ASP A 455 7.94 -8.63 -27.04
C ASP A 455 7.60 -8.79 -25.54
N MET A 456 7.50 -7.68 -24.81
CA MET A 456 7.16 -7.70 -23.40
C MET A 456 5.69 -8.10 -23.21
N SER A 457 5.40 -8.96 -22.25
CA SER A 457 4.06 -9.15 -21.71
C SER A 457 3.87 -8.26 -20.48
N ARG A 458 2.63 -7.87 -20.19
CA ARG A 458 2.32 -7.06 -19.00
C ARG A 458 2.84 -7.77 -17.75
N PRO A 459 3.74 -7.15 -16.97
CA PRO A 459 4.17 -7.68 -15.69
C PRO A 459 2.98 -7.72 -14.71
N ARG A 460 2.34 -8.88 -14.57
CA ARG A 460 1.21 -9.06 -13.63
C ARG A 460 1.64 -9.61 -12.28
N ARG A 461 2.75 -10.35 -12.22
CA ARG A 461 3.33 -10.93 -10.98
C ARG A 461 4.85 -10.86 -10.92
N LEU A 462 5.46 -10.20 -11.90
CA LEU A 462 6.86 -10.42 -12.26
C LEU A 462 7.83 -10.00 -11.15
N ASP A 463 7.42 -9.03 -10.32
CA ASP A 463 8.12 -8.67 -9.10
C ASP A 463 7.14 -8.65 -7.93
N ALA A 464 7.53 -9.28 -6.81
CA ALA A 464 6.77 -9.31 -5.56
C ALA A 464 6.41 -7.91 -5.03
N THR A 465 6.88 -6.83 -5.67
CA THR A 465 6.74 -5.41 -5.28
C THR A 465 5.46 -4.74 -5.77
N LEU A 466 4.85 -5.18 -6.90
CA LEU A 466 3.67 -4.50 -7.48
C LEU A 466 2.44 -4.54 -6.56
N GLY A 467 2.34 -5.55 -5.70
CA GLY A 467 1.26 -5.69 -4.72
C GLY A 467 1.57 -5.13 -3.33
N GLN A 468 2.72 -4.48 -3.13
CA GLN A 468 3.19 -4.09 -1.80
C GLN A 468 2.83 -2.62 -1.51
N GLN A 469 1.83 -2.37 -0.66
CA GLN A 469 1.54 -1.03 -0.14
C GLN A 469 2.07 -0.82 1.29
N ALA A 470 2.77 -1.81 1.86
CA ALA A 470 3.18 -1.86 3.28
C ALA A 470 2.01 -1.65 4.26
N GLY A 471 0.79 -1.97 3.83
CA GLY A 471 -0.43 -1.76 4.59
C GLY A 471 -1.68 -1.72 3.70
N TRP A 472 -2.79 -1.27 4.28
CA TRP A 472 -4.07 -1.03 3.61
C TRP A 472 -4.97 -0.11 4.44
N MET A 473 -5.93 0.53 3.78
CA MET A 473 -7.05 1.22 4.41
C MET A 473 -8.36 0.64 3.92
N ALA A 474 -9.36 0.63 4.80
CA ALA A 474 -10.73 0.27 4.43
C ALA A 474 -11.73 0.81 5.44
N THR A 475 -12.90 1.19 4.95
CA THR A 475 -14.08 1.41 5.79
C THR A 475 -14.58 0.09 6.39
N ARG A 476 -15.38 0.17 7.45
CA ARG A 476 -16.04 -1.01 8.03
C ARG A 476 -16.76 -1.86 6.98
N SER A 477 -17.59 -1.24 6.14
CA SER A 477 -18.36 -1.95 5.10
C SER A 477 -17.46 -2.60 4.04
N GLN A 478 -16.32 -1.99 3.71
CA GLN A 478 -15.33 -2.60 2.83
C GLN A 478 -14.69 -3.83 3.48
N VAL A 479 -14.30 -3.76 4.76
CA VAL A 479 -13.76 -4.92 5.49
C VAL A 479 -14.76 -6.08 5.51
N GLU A 480 -16.03 -5.79 5.76
CA GLU A 480 -17.10 -6.80 5.70
C GLU A 480 -17.25 -7.40 4.31
N TYR A 481 -17.23 -6.57 3.26
CA TYR A 481 -17.27 -7.04 1.88
C TYR A 481 -16.06 -7.92 1.55
N PHE A 482 -14.85 -7.53 1.97
CA PHE A 482 -13.65 -8.33 1.78
C PHE A 482 -13.82 -9.70 2.44
N HIS A 483 -14.29 -9.72 3.68
CA HIS A 483 -14.42 -10.96 4.44
C HIS A 483 -15.55 -11.87 3.96
N ARG A 484 -16.68 -11.33 3.53
CA ARG A 484 -17.86 -12.14 3.17
C ARG A 484 -17.96 -12.44 1.67
N THR A 485 -17.31 -11.65 0.82
CA THR A 485 -17.57 -11.68 -0.62
C THR A 485 -16.30 -11.70 -1.47
N ALA A 486 -15.37 -10.78 -1.25
CA ALA A 486 -14.23 -10.65 -2.17
C ALA A 486 -13.16 -11.72 -1.95
N CYS A 487 -12.79 -11.98 -0.70
CA CYS A 487 -11.68 -12.87 -0.34
C CYS A 487 -12.16 -14.31 -0.14
N PRO A 488 -11.65 -15.28 -0.93
CA PRO A 488 -11.87 -16.69 -0.66
C PRO A 488 -11.30 -17.07 0.73
N GLY A 489 -12.09 -17.78 1.55
CA GLY A 489 -11.73 -18.10 2.95
C GLY A 489 -11.83 -16.92 3.92
N GLY A 490 -12.32 -15.77 3.45
CA GLY A 490 -12.46 -14.55 4.24
C GLY A 490 -11.20 -13.70 4.32
N PHE A 491 -11.35 -12.47 4.81
CA PHE A 491 -10.25 -11.51 4.97
C PHE A 491 -9.76 -11.47 6.41
N LEU A 492 -10.71 -11.42 7.36
CA LEU A 492 -10.48 -11.46 8.80
C LEU A 492 -10.29 -12.91 9.33
N PRO A 493 -9.58 -13.09 10.47
CA PRO A 493 -9.41 -14.39 11.12
C PRO A 493 -10.72 -14.95 11.70
N PRO A 494 -10.79 -16.25 12.07
CA PRO A 494 -9.69 -17.22 12.08
C PRO A 494 -9.27 -17.67 10.68
N PHE A 495 -7.99 -17.97 10.53
CA PHE A 495 -7.40 -18.51 9.31
C PHE A 495 -7.14 -20.00 9.55
N GLU A 496 -8.17 -20.81 9.38
CA GLU A 496 -8.16 -22.21 9.79
C GLU A 496 -7.39 -23.09 8.78
N GLU A 497 -6.57 -24.04 9.25
CA GLU A 497 -5.71 -24.87 8.38
C GLU A 497 -6.50 -25.83 7.49
N ASP A 498 -7.72 -26.19 7.91
CA ASP A 498 -8.64 -27.03 7.16
C ASP A 498 -9.36 -26.28 6.04
N ASP A 499 -9.43 -24.94 6.08
CA ASP A 499 -9.87 -24.14 4.93
C ASP A 499 -8.88 -24.34 3.77
N PRO A 500 -9.34 -24.88 2.62
CA PRO A 500 -8.48 -25.08 1.46
C PRO A 500 -7.74 -23.83 0.98
N HIS A 501 -8.28 -22.64 1.23
CA HIS A 501 -7.66 -21.37 0.85
C HIS A 501 -6.47 -21.02 1.75
N TRP A 502 -6.59 -21.33 3.03
CA TRP A 502 -5.55 -21.11 4.05
C TRP A 502 -4.66 -22.34 4.26
N ARG A 503 -4.96 -23.45 3.59
CA ARG A 503 -4.19 -24.69 3.66
C ARG A 503 -2.77 -24.46 3.17
N GLY A 504 -1.81 -24.62 4.08
CA GLY A 504 -0.40 -24.35 3.82
C GLY A 504 0.02 -22.91 4.08
N ASP A 505 -0.93 -22.01 4.37
CA ASP A 505 -0.73 -20.62 4.77
C ASP A 505 -0.33 -20.48 6.27
N SER A 506 0.31 -21.53 6.79
CA SER A 506 0.88 -21.64 8.13
C SER A 506 2.10 -20.74 8.35
N LEU A 507 2.03 -19.46 7.94
CA LEU A 507 3.12 -18.49 8.05
C LEU A 507 4.41 -18.91 7.30
N GLN A 508 4.29 -19.72 6.24
CA GLN A 508 5.47 -20.25 5.53
C GLN A 508 6.00 -19.30 4.45
N ARG A 509 5.20 -18.32 4.03
CA ARG A 509 5.64 -17.28 3.09
C ARG A 509 6.48 -16.25 3.84
N TYR A 510 7.78 -16.19 3.56
CA TYR A 510 8.73 -15.23 4.15
C TYR A 510 8.64 -13.85 3.47
N ALA A 511 7.44 -13.27 3.42
CA ALA A 511 7.21 -11.93 2.90
C ALA A 511 6.30 -11.17 3.88
N VAL A 512 6.84 -10.14 4.52
CA VAL A 512 6.10 -9.28 5.48
C VAL A 512 4.86 -8.68 4.81
N GLU A 513 5.02 -8.34 3.54
CA GLU A 513 4.01 -7.68 2.73
C GLU A 513 2.84 -8.61 2.42
N HIS A 514 3.08 -9.93 2.35
CA HIS A 514 2.01 -10.92 2.23
C HIS A 514 1.09 -10.89 3.45
N TRP A 515 1.69 -10.81 4.63
CA TRP A 515 0.96 -10.88 5.90
C TRP A 515 0.24 -9.59 6.28
N SER A 516 0.69 -8.45 5.76
CA SER A 516 0.09 -7.13 6.00
C SER A 516 -1.38 -7.03 5.60
N GLY A 517 -1.84 -7.89 4.68
CA GLY A 517 -3.17 -7.87 4.08
C GLY A 517 -3.20 -7.22 2.71
N GLY A 518 -2.31 -6.26 2.42
CA GLY A 518 -2.29 -5.55 1.14
C GLY A 518 -2.08 -6.47 -0.07
N PHE A 519 -1.10 -7.37 0.00
CA PHE A 519 -0.91 -8.37 -1.06
C PHE A 519 -2.10 -9.32 -1.19
N GLN A 520 -2.76 -9.67 -0.08
CA GLN A 520 -3.92 -10.56 -0.13
C GLN A 520 -5.08 -9.89 -0.85
N LEU A 521 -5.35 -8.61 -0.57
CA LEU A 521 -6.41 -7.84 -1.23
C LEU A 521 -6.27 -7.88 -2.76
N PHE A 522 -5.08 -7.52 -3.28
CA PHE A 522 -4.88 -7.45 -4.73
C PHE A 522 -4.50 -8.78 -5.38
N GLY A 523 -3.96 -9.72 -4.59
CA GLY A 523 -3.60 -11.05 -5.02
C GLY A 523 -4.77 -12.03 -4.91
N GLU A 524 -5.05 -12.47 -3.69
CA GLU A 524 -5.95 -13.60 -3.43
C GLU A 524 -7.43 -13.21 -3.43
N CYS A 525 -7.78 -12.01 -2.98
CA CYS A 525 -9.13 -11.45 -3.07
C CYS A 525 -9.47 -10.88 -4.45
N ARG A 526 -8.48 -10.85 -5.35
CA ARG A 526 -8.63 -10.43 -6.75
C ARG A 526 -9.22 -9.03 -6.88
N LEU A 527 -8.80 -8.12 -6.02
CA LEU A 527 -9.13 -6.70 -6.15
C LEU A 527 -8.15 -6.02 -7.11
N ASN A 528 -8.60 -4.95 -7.74
CA ASN A 528 -7.80 -4.09 -8.60
C ASN A 528 -7.49 -2.81 -7.90
N ARG A 529 -6.24 -2.43 -8.01
CA ARG A 529 -5.73 -1.20 -7.46
C ARG A 529 -5.81 -0.09 -8.51
N ILE A 530 -6.45 1.01 -8.17
CA ILE A 530 -6.48 2.22 -9.01
C ILE A 530 -5.95 3.45 -8.29
N MET A 531 -5.49 4.42 -9.07
CA MET A 531 -5.01 5.72 -8.59
C MET A 531 -5.49 6.79 -9.56
N SER A 532 -6.00 7.91 -9.05
CA SER A 532 -6.42 9.02 -9.91
C SER A 532 -5.22 9.56 -10.71
N LEU A 533 -5.41 9.85 -11.99
CA LEU A 533 -4.40 10.54 -12.80
C LEU A 533 -4.54 12.07 -12.74
N ASP A 534 -5.52 12.58 -12.00
CA ASP A 534 -5.59 13.99 -11.65
C ASP A 534 -4.35 14.37 -10.81
N SER A 535 -3.65 15.43 -11.21
CA SER A 535 -2.38 15.82 -10.60
C SER A 535 -2.51 16.13 -9.11
N GLU A 536 -3.59 16.79 -8.70
CA GLU A 536 -3.81 17.17 -7.31
C GLU A 536 -4.13 15.94 -6.45
N ARG A 537 -4.85 14.98 -7.02
CA ARG A 537 -5.20 13.72 -6.33
C ARG A 537 -4.04 12.71 -6.35
N PHE A 538 -3.18 12.73 -7.38
CA PHE A 538 -2.10 11.75 -7.51
C PHE A 538 -1.10 11.81 -6.36
N SER A 539 -0.73 13.01 -5.88
CA SER A 539 0.12 13.15 -4.69
C SER A 539 -0.45 12.48 -3.44
N ARG A 540 -1.78 12.44 -3.31
CA ARG A 540 -2.49 11.77 -2.19
C ARG A 540 -2.51 10.25 -2.33
N HIS A 541 -1.96 9.69 -3.41
CA HIS A 541 -1.69 8.26 -3.55
C HIS A 541 -0.24 7.89 -3.18
N LEU A 542 0.63 8.84 -2.85
CA LEU A 542 2.04 8.58 -2.55
C LEU A 542 2.26 8.49 -1.03
N LEU A 543 2.68 7.33 -0.52
CA LEU A 543 2.99 7.15 0.90
C LEU A 543 4.49 7.20 1.16
N TYR A 544 4.92 8.11 2.02
CA TYR A 544 6.33 8.25 2.36
C TYR A 544 6.80 7.10 3.27
N HIS A 545 7.68 6.26 2.73
CA HIS A 545 8.44 5.26 3.46
C HIS A 545 9.66 5.93 4.12
N THR A 546 9.49 6.35 5.36
CA THR A 546 10.42 7.26 6.06
C THR A 546 11.77 6.62 6.37
N ALA A 547 11.87 5.29 6.31
CA ALA A 547 13.13 4.59 6.52
C ALA A 547 14.18 4.90 5.44
N ASN A 548 13.78 5.34 4.24
CA ASN A 548 14.67 5.74 3.13
C ASN A 548 15.79 4.69 2.82
N ASN A 549 15.51 3.41 3.04
CA ASN A 549 16.50 2.34 2.98
C ASN A 549 16.53 1.62 1.62
N LYS A 550 15.49 1.77 0.78
CA LYS A 550 15.42 1.10 -0.52
C LYS A 550 16.41 1.73 -1.47
N GLN A 551 16.59 3.06 -1.42
CA GLN A 551 17.62 3.78 -2.16
C GLN A 551 19.04 3.21 -1.97
N ARG A 552 19.32 2.54 -0.85
CA ARG A 552 20.62 1.91 -0.56
C ARG A 552 20.68 0.41 -0.87
N THR A 553 19.53 -0.24 -1.01
CA THR A 553 19.44 -1.71 -1.09
C THR A 553 18.93 -2.21 -2.44
N LYS A 554 18.44 -1.31 -3.30
CA LYS A 554 17.98 -1.60 -4.66
C LYS A 554 18.91 -0.93 -5.67
N GLY A 555 19.00 -1.53 -6.86
CA GLY A 555 19.74 -0.95 -7.98
C GLY A 555 19.04 0.31 -8.50
N GLU A 556 19.82 1.20 -9.09
CA GLU A 556 19.36 2.51 -9.58
C GLU A 556 18.24 2.37 -10.64
N ASP A 557 18.29 1.32 -11.46
CA ASP A 557 17.32 1.02 -12.52
C ASP A 557 15.91 0.68 -12.01
N PHE A 558 15.74 0.48 -10.70
CA PHE A 558 14.42 0.28 -10.08
C PHE A 558 13.69 1.59 -9.80
N PHE A 559 14.39 2.73 -9.77
CA PHE A 559 13.83 3.99 -9.33
C PHE A 559 13.28 4.81 -10.50
N VAL A 560 12.12 5.43 -10.26
CA VAL A 560 11.51 6.45 -11.13
C VAL A 560 11.03 7.60 -10.25
N ARG A 561 11.25 8.84 -10.66
CA ARG A 561 10.65 9.99 -9.95
C ARG A 561 9.13 9.89 -10.04
N ALA A 562 8.43 10.20 -8.95
CA ALA A 562 6.97 10.10 -8.92
C ALA A 562 6.32 10.95 -10.04
N GLY A 563 6.85 12.15 -10.27
CA GLY A 563 6.42 13.02 -11.35
C GLY A 563 6.67 12.45 -12.75
N ASP A 564 7.81 11.77 -12.94
CA ASP A 564 8.12 11.13 -14.23
C ASP A 564 7.17 9.95 -14.50
N LEU A 565 6.85 9.14 -13.49
CA LEU A 565 5.84 8.08 -13.64
C LEU A 565 4.47 8.66 -14.00
N LEU A 566 4.04 9.74 -13.32
CA LEU A 566 2.79 10.41 -13.65
C LEU A 566 2.80 10.93 -15.10
N GLY A 567 3.88 11.59 -15.52
CA GLY A 567 4.04 12.05 -16.89
C GLY A 567 4.00 10.92 -17.93
N GLN A 568 4.61 9.77 -17.64
CA GLN A 568 4.50 8.58 -18.50
C GLN A 568 3.06 8.05 -18.56
N LEU A 569 2.33 8.03 -17.44
CA LEU A 569 0.92 7.60 -17.41
C LEU A 569 0.01 8.55 -18.20
N HIS A 570 0.29 9.85 -18.22
CA HIS A 570 -0.44 10.80 -19.07
C HIS A 570 -0.17 10.56 -20.56
N THR A 571 1.05 10.23 -20.95
CA THR A 571 1.34 9.77 -22.32
C THR A 571 0.54 8.51 -22.68
N VAL A 572 0.40 7.55 -21.76
CA VAL A 572 -0.42 6.35 -21.99
C VAL A 572 -1.91 6.72 -22.07
N LYS A 573 -2.39 7.64 -21.22
CA LYS A 573 -3.76 8.18 -21.25
C LYS A 573 -4.09 8.82 -22.60
N ASP A 574 -3.18 9.61 -23.17
CA ASP A 574 -3.39 10.26 -24.46
C ASP A 574 -3.43 9.26 -25.61
N ARG A 575 -2.56 8.23 -25.59
CA ARG A 575 -2.61 7.11 -26.54
C ARG A 575 -3.92 6.33 -26.42
N ALA A 576 -4.38 6.05 -25.20
CA ALA A 576 -5.66 5.40 -24.95
C ALA A 576 -6.83 6.21 -25.53
N ALA A 577 -6.83 7.53 -25.32
CA ALA A 577 -7.84 8.44 -25.86
C ALA A 577 -7.79 8.54 -27.39
N GLN A 578 -6.61 8.57 -28.00
CA GLN A 578 -6.46 8.53 -29.46
C GLN A 578 -6.96 7.22 -30.04
N SER A 579 -6.71 6.10 -29.36
CA SER A 579 -7.23 4.80 -29.80
C SER A 579 -8.74 4.83 -29.92
N ILE A 580 -9.46 5.51 -29.02
CA ILE A 580 -10.92 5.67 -29.05
C ILE A 580 -11.42 6.36 -30.33
N GLN A 581 -10.64 7.30 -30.84
CA GLN A 581 -11.03 8.13 -31.98
C GLN A 581 -10.73 7.47 -33.33
N ALA A 582 -9.83 6.48 -33.35
CA ALA A 582 -9.45 5.70 -34.54
C ALA A 582 -10.38 4.51 -34.73
#